data_AF-A0A484WTN4-F1
#
_entry.id   AF-A0A484WTN4-F1
#
_cell.length_a   1.000
_cell.length_b   1.000
_cell.length_c   1.000
_cell.angle_alpha   90.00
_cell.angle_beta   90.00
_cell.angle_gamma   90.00
#
_symmetry.space_group_name_H-M   'P 1'
#
loop_
_entity.id
_entity.type
_entity.pdbx_description
1 polymer ?
#
loop_
_entity_poly.entity_id
_entity_poly.type
_entity_poly.pdbx_seq_one_letter_code
_entity_poly.pdbx_strand_id
1 'polypeptide(L)'
;MNKKVSAYCCFIPIGIYAAYSLSMQVLFDVPFMAKSMLLSIIPSAIYMLCFWKLRSNQRGMGLKATFLSNGVLAVLLTFLMAFVGNDTESALIAGIAVHSLIAFILVGAVLRPITYKDNTLLKDEDNGRIYVIRNGIAYVLPDNEAQRLSASDNKITSFSGSQMSIQDAGITPVPLNTSFNDSFSNGITVNPASGMPMVGGISGLDIHGNSWGTNFNEPSNTYDPNRGY
;
A
#
# COMPACT_ATOMS: atom_id res chain seq x y z
N MET A 1 -22.83 -4.83 9.29
CA MET A 1 -22.26 -5.33 8.02
C MET A 1 -21.75 -4.16 7.17
N ASN A 2 -20.44 -4.06 6.92
CA ASN A 2 -19.91 -3.08 5.97
C ASN A 2 -20.13 -3.59 4.55
N LYS A 3 -21.24 -3.18 3.93
CA LYS A 3 -21.52 -3.50 2.52
C LYS A 3 -20.47 -2.83 1.63
N LYS A 4 -19.88 -3.61 0.72
CA LYS A 4 -18.94 -3.12 -0.30
C LYS A 4 -19.68 -3.00 -1.64
N VAL A 5 -19.28 -2.01 -2.43
CA VAL A 5 -19.75 -1.75 -3.79
C VAL A 5 -18.61 -1.93 -4.78
N SER A 6 -18.99 -2.10 -6.04
CA SER A 6 -18.05 -2.31 -7.14
C SER A 6 -17.06 -1.15 -7.29
N ALA A 7 -15.83 -1.45 -7.70
CA ALA A 7 -14.81 -0.44 -7.95
C ALA A 7 -15.23 0.55 -9.05
N TYR A 8 -16.10 0.14 -9.98
CA TYR A 8 -16.66 1.01 -11.03
C TYR A 8 -17.43 2.22 -10.47
N CYS A 9 -17.85 2.18 -9.20
CA CYS A 9 -18.47 3.34 -8.56
C CYS A 9 -17.53 4.56 -8.47
N CYS A 10 -16.22 4.41 -8.67
CA CYS A 10 -15.28 5.53 -8.81
C CYS A 10 -15.57 6.43 -10.02
N PHE A 11 -16.31 5.96 -11.02
CA PHE A 11 -16.68 6.75 -12.20
C PHE A 11 -17.96 7.58 -12.04
N ILE A 12 -18.75 7.32 -11.00
CA ILE A 12 -20.01 8.05 -10.75
C ILE A 12 -19.78 9.57 -10.60
N PRO A 13 -18.75 10.05 -9.86
CA PRO A 13 -18.44 11.48 -9.80
C PRO A 13 -18.24 12.15 -11.16
N ILE A 14 -17.58 11.47 -12.11
CA ILE A 14 -17.35 11.99 -13.47
C ILE A 14 -18.70 12.19 -14.17
N GLY A 15 -19.61 11.22 -14.06
CA GLY A 15 -20.96 11.32 -14.60
C GLY A 15 -21.78 12.45 -13.98
N ILE A 16 -21.71 12.62 -12.65
CA ILE A 16 -22.38 13.72 -11.94
C ILE A 16 -21.85 15.08 -12.41
N TYR A 17 -20.53 15.22 -12.52
CA TYR A 17 -19.91 16.46 -12.99
C TYR A 17 -20.25 16.75 -14.45
N ALA A 18 -20.27 15.73 -15.31
CA ALA A 18 -20.71 15.87 -16.70
C ALA A 18 -22.16 16.35 -16.82
N ALA A 19 -23.07 15.84 -15.97
CA ALA A 19 -24.44 16.31 -15.90
C ALA A 19 -24.54 17.77 -15.44
N TYR A 20 -23.75 18.17 -14.44
CA TYR A 20 -23.63 19.58 -14.03
C TYR A 20 -23.15 20.46 -15.17
N SER A 21 -22.06 20.09 -15.86
CA SER A 21 -21.51 20.84 -16.98
C SER A 21 -22.47 20.99 -18.14
N LEU A 22 -23.22 19.93 -18.46
CA LEU A 22 -24.26 19.98 -19.49
C LEU A 22 -25.40 20.91 -19.08
N SER A 23 -25.81 20.87 -17.81
CA SER A 23 -26.86 21.76 -17.29
C SER A 23 -26.43 23.22 -17.33
N MET A 24 -25.17 23.51 -16.98
CA MET A 24 -24.59 24.84 -17.03
C MET A 24 -24.38 25.33 -18.47
N GLN A 25 -24.17 24.46 -19.45
CA GLN A 25 -24.17 24.83 -20.87
C GLN A 25 -25.57 25.25 -21.38
N VAL A 26 -26.65 24.90 -20.71
CA VAL A 26 -27.98 25.45 -21.04
C VAL A 26 -28.12 26.87 -20.51
N LEU A 27 -27.44 27.20 -19.40
CA LEU A 27 -27.47 28.51 -18.77
C LEU A 27 -26.43 29.49 -19.36
N PHE A 28 -25.30 28.97 -19.82
CA PHE A 28 -24.17 29.70 -20.37
C PHE A 28 -23.89 29.26 -21.80
N ASP A 29 -23.30 30.14 -22.61
CA ASP A 29 -23.00 29.85 -24.03
C ASP A 29 -22.18 28.57 -24.31
N VAL A 30 -22.18 28.20 -25.59
CA VAL A 30 -21.79 26.89 -26.17
C VAL A 30 -20.43 26.29 -25.76
N PRO A 31 -19.36 27.03 -25.35
CA PRO A 31 -18.11 26.36 -24.94
C PRO A 31 -18.05 25.92 -23.46
N PHE A 32 -19.06 26.17 -22.62
CA PHE A 32 -18.96 25.89 -21.17
C PHE A 32 -18.61 24.42 -20.88
N MET A 33 -19.36 23.48 -21.46
CA MET A 33 -19.13 22.05 -21.22
C MET A 33 -17.73 21.65 -21.68
N ALA A 34 -17.30 22.05 -22.88
CA ALA A 34 -15.98 21.72 -23.40
C ALA A 34 -14.85 22.22 -22.48
N LYS A 35 -14.91 23.49 -22.04
CA LYS A 35 -13.94 24.05 -21.10
C LYS A 35 -13.94 23.29 -19.77
N SER A 36 -15.13 23.01 -19.23
CA SER A 36 -15.27 22.32 -17.94
C SER A 36 -14.74 20.87 -17.99
N MET A 37 -14.95 20.16 -19.11
CA MET A 37 -14.45 18.81 -19.31
C MET A 37 -12.93 18.78 -19.43
N LEU A 38 -12.35 19.73 -20.19
CA LEU A 38 -10.91 19.90 -20.30
C LEU A 38 -10.25 20.11 -18.93
N LEU A 39 -10.84 20.96 -18.08
CA LEU A 39 -10.34 21.21 -16.73
C LEU A 39 -10.54 20.00 -15.79
N SER A 40 -11.56 19.18 -16.03
CA SER A 40 -11.87 18.00 -15.22
C SER A 40 -10.93 16.81 -15.43
N ILE A 41 -9.94 16.90 -16.31
CA ILE A 41 -8.98 15.83 -16.58
C ILE A 41 -8.25 15.42 -15.29
N ILE A 42 -7.83 16.39 -14.46
CA ILE A 42 -7.07 16.10 -13.23
C ILE A 42 -7.93 15.30 -12.22
N PRO A 43 -9.13 15.77 -11.80
CA PRO A 43 -10.04 14.96 -10.98
C PRO A 43 -10.35 13.59 -11.60
N SER A 44 -10.57 13.53 -12.90
CA SER A 44 -10.88 12.29 -13.62
C SER A 44 -9.73 11.28 -13.55
N ALA A 45 -8.49 11.74 -13.70
CA ALA A 45 -7.30 10.91 -13.54
C ALA A 45 -7.17 10.37 -12.11
N ILE A 46 -7.53 11.18 -11.10
CA ILE A 46 -7.54 10.74 -9.70
C ILE A 46 -8.54 9.59 -9.48
N TYR A 47 -9.76 9.68 -10.04
CA TYR A 47 -10.73 8.59 -9.96
C TYR A 47 -10.24 7.32 -10.66
N MET A 48 -9.55 7.45 -11.80
CA MET A 48 -8.92 6.34 -12.51
C MET A 48 -7.84 5.65 -11.66
N LEU A 49 -6.99 6.42 -10.97
CA LEU A 49 -5.99 5.87 -10.05
C LEU A 49 -6.65 5.13 -8.88
N CYS A 50 -7.72 5.69 -8.31
CA CYS A 50 -8.49 5.05 -7.25
C CYS A 50 -9.13 3.73 -7.74
N PHE A 51 -9.70 3.73 -8.94
CA PHE A 51 -10.25 2.54 -9.58
C PHE A 51 -9.18 1.46 -9.76
N TRP A 52 -8.01 1.83 -10.31
CA TRP A 52 -6.91 0.89 -10.52
C TRP A 52 -6.46 0.29 -9.19
N LYS A 53 -6.28 1.10 -8.14
CA LYS A 53 -5.84 0.63 -6.82
C LYS A 53 -6.85 -0.32 -6.18
N LEU A 54 -8.15 -0.04 -6.32
CA LEU A 54 -9.19 -0.93 -5.84
C LEU A 54 -9.20 -2.25 -6.62
N ARG A 55 -9.06 -2.18 -7.94
CA ARG A 55 -9.04 -3.35 -8.82
C ARG A 55 -7.81 -4.23 -8.60
N SER A 56 -6.62 -3.64 -8.50
CA SER A 56 -5.36 -4.36 -8.27
C SER A 56 -5.40 -5.15 -6.96
N ASN A 57 -6.09 -4.60 -5.95
CA ASN A 57 -6.20 -5.21 -4.64
C ASN A 57 -7.45 -6.10 -4.50
N GLN A 58 -8.25 -6.28 -5.56
CA GLN A 58 -9.56 -6.95 -5.53
C GLN A 58 -10.49 -6.43 -4.42
N ARG A 59 -10.45 -5.13 -4.15
CA ARG A 59 -11.24 -4.47 -3.11
C ARG A 59 -12.44 -3.74 -3.68
N GLY A 60 -13.58 -3.91 -3.04
CA GLY A 60 -14.74 -3.03 -3.22
C GLY A 60 -14.63 -1.77 -2.38
N MET A 61 -15.32 -0.71 -2.80
CA MET A 61 -15.43 0.55 -2.07
C MET A 61 -16.50 0.42 -0.98
N GLY A 62 -16.35 1.12 0.15
CA GLY A 62 -17.36 1.11 1.21
C GLY A 62 -18.63 1.85 0.79
N LEU A 63 -19.80 1.20 0.86
CA LEU A 63 -21.08 1.76 0.41
C LEU A 63 -21.37 3.15 1.00
N LYS A 64 -21.14 3.33 2.30
CA LYS A 64 -21.36 4.61 2.98
C LYS A 64 -20.47 5.73 2.43
N ALA A 65 -19.20 5.43 2.19
CA ALA A 65 -18.25 6.40 1.67
C ALA A 65 -18.62 6.82 0.25
N THR A 66 -18.98 5.85 -0.61
CA THR A 66 -19.43 6.10 -1.99
C THR A 66 -20.70 6.94 -2.03
N PHE A 67 -21.70 6.61 -1.21
CA PHE A 67 -22.95 7.35 -1.19
C PHE A 67 -22.76 8.77 -0.66
N LEU A 68 -21.95 8.92 0.40
CA LEU A 68 -21.63 10.23 0.96
C LEU A 68 -20.86 11.11 -0.02
N SER A 69 -19.79 10.60 -0.66
CA SER A 69 -18.99 11.39 -1.59
C SER A 69 -19.80 11.86 -2.80
N ASN A 70 -20.61 10.95 -3.38
CA ASN A 70 -21.42 11.25 -4.56
C ASN A 70 -22.59 12.17 -4.21
N GLY A 71 -23.24 11.95 -3.06
CA GLY A 71 -24.33 12.80 -2.59
C GLY A 71 -23.87 14.22 -2.28
N VAL A 72 -22.74 14.37 -1.58
CA VAL A 72 -22.15 15.69 -1.29
C VAL A 72 -21.75 16.40 -2.58
N LEU A 73 -21.13 15.69 -3.54
CA LEU A 73 -20.80 16.26 -4.84
C LEU A 73 -22.04 16.80 -5.57
N ALA A 74 -23.09 15.98 -5.68
CA ALA A 74 -24.33 16.36 -6.36
C ALA A 74 -24.97 17.59 -5.69
N VAL A 75 -25.09 17.58 -4.36
CA VAL A 75 -25.68 18.70 -3.60
C VAL A 75 -24.89 19.98 -3.79
N LEU A 76 -23.55 19.93 -3.71
CA LEU A 76 -22.70 21.11 -3.88
C LEU A 76 -22.78 21.67 -5.31
N LEU A 77 -22.78 20.81 -6.33
CA LEU A 77 -22.91 21.26 -7.73
C LEU A 77 -24.29 21.85 -8.02
N THR A 78 -25.37 21.25 -7.49
CA THR A 78 -26.71 21.82 -7.59
C THR A 78 -26.81 23.16 -6.85
N PHE A 79 -26.18 23.29 -5.69
CA PHE A 79 -26.09 24.55 -4.97
C PHE A 79 -25.37 25.62 -5.81
N LEU A 80 -24.24 25.28 -6.44
CA LEU A 80 -23.55 26.22 -7.35
C LEU A 80 -24.45 26.66 -8.51
N MET A 81 -25.20 25.74 -9.11
CA MET A 81 -26.13 26.09 -10.19
C MET A 81 -27.18 27.13 -9.75
N ALA A 82 -27.64 27.07 -8.51
CA ALA A 82 -28.65 28.00 -7.99
C ALA A 82 -28.08 29.35 -7.51
N PHE A 83 -26.82 29.37 -7.04
CA PHE A 83 -26.30 30.51 -6.27
C PHE A 83 -25.02 31.15 -6.82
N VAL A 84 -24.30 30.54 -7.75
CA VAL A 84 -22.96 31.03 -8.18
C VAL A 84 -23.01 32.28 -9.09
N GLY A 85 -24.20 32.83 -9.32
CA GLY A 85 -24.41 34.02 -10.13
C GLY A 85 -24.29 33.75 -11.64
N ASN A 86 -24.37 34.81 -12.44
CA ASN A 86 -24.38 34.72 -13.91
C ASN A 86 -22.98 34.82 -14.54
N ASP A 87 -21.91 34.70 -13.75
CA ASP A 87 -20.54 34.75 -14.23
C ASP A 87 -20.03 33.35 -14.61
N THR A 88 -19.69 33.20 -15.89
CA THR A 88 -19.26 31.93 -16.50
C THR A 88 -17.97 31.41 -15.88
N GLU A 89 -17.02 32.32 -15.62
CA GLU A 89 -15.70 31.96 -15.10
C GLU A 89 -15.79 31.54 -13.63
N SER A 90 -16.55 32.28 -12.81
CA SER A 90 -16.83 31.90 -11.41
C SER A 90 -17.51 30.53 -11.31
N ALA A 91 -18.52 30.27 -12.15
CA ALA A 91 -19.21 28.99 -12.19
C ALA A 91 -18.29 27.81 -12.56
N LEU A 92 -17.37 28.06 -13.49
CA LEU A 92 -16.41 27.08 -13.97
C LEU A 92 -15.32 26.80 -12.92
N ILE A 93 -14.76 27.83 -12.30
CA ILE A 93 -13.78 27.72 -11.21
C ILE A 93 -14.39 27.03 -9.99
N ALA A 94 -15.60 27.42 -9.58
CA ALA A 94 -16.27 26.82 -8.43
C ALA A 94 -16.61 25.34 -8.69
N GLY A 95 -17.13 25.03 -9.88
CA GLY A 95 -17.44 23.66 -10.28
C GLY A 95 -16.21 22.75 -10.24
N ILE A 96 -15.09 23.18 -10.85
CA ILE A 96 -13.86 22.39 -10.86
C ILE A 96 -13.27 22.24 -9.46
N ALA A 97 -13.35 23.28 -8.61
CA ALA A 97 -12.87 23.22 -7.24
C ALA A 97 -13.64 22.17 -6.42
N VAL A 98 -14.96 22.16 -6.51
CA VAL A 98 -15.81 21.15 -5.85
C VAL A 98 -15.50 19.75 -6.37
N HIS A 99 -15.38 19.58 -7.69
CA HIS A 99 -15.07 18.27 -8.28
C HIS A 99 -13.70 17.74 -7.84
N SER A 100 -12.70 18.61 -7.77
CA SER A 100 -11.34 18.29 -7.30
C SER A 100 -11.34 17.92 -5.81
N LEU A 101 -12.04 18.68 -4.97
CA LEU A 101 -12.15 18.41 -3.55
C LEU A 101 -12.71 17.00 -3.29
N ILE A 102 -13.78 16.62 -3.99
CA ILE A 102 -14.37 15.29 -3.86
C ILE A 102 -13.41 14.19 -4.34
N ALA A 103 -12.64 14.43 -5.40
CA ALA A 103 -11.63 13.49 -5.87
C ALA A 103 -10.56 13.22 -4.78
N PHE A 104 -10.08 14.27 -4.11
CA PHE A 104 -9.12 14.11 -3.00
C PHE A 104 -9.72 13.44 -1.76
N ILE A 105 -10.98 13.72 -1.43
CA ILE A 105 -11.68 13.00 -0.34
C ILE A 105 -11.76 11.50 -0.65
N LEU A 106 -12.04 11.15 -1.91
CA LEU A 106 -12.13 9.75 -2.33
C LEU A 106 -10.77 9.05 -2.28
N VAL A 107 -9.68 9.74 -2.64
CA VAL A 107 -8.30 9.26 -2.45
C VAL A 107 -8.06 8.90 -0.97
N GLY A 108 -8.41 9.79 -0.05
CA GLY A 108 -8.29 9.55 1.39
C GLY A 108 -9.18 8.41 1.91
N ALA A 109 -10.24 8.03 1.19
CA ALA A 109 -11.05 6.86 1.52
C ALA A 109 -10.45 5.55 0.96
N VAL A 110 -9.85 5.60 -0.23
CA VAL A 110 -9.33 4.43 -0.96
C VAL A 110 -7.92 4.04 -0.53
N LEU A 111 -7.04 5.03 -0.29
CA LEU A 111 -5.64 4.82 0.09
C LEU A 111 -5.44 4.64 1.60
N ARG A 112 -6.51 4.56 2.41
CA ARG A 112 -6.38 4.30 3.84
C ARG A 112 -5.60 3.01 4.07
N PRO A 113 -4.55 3.03 4.91
CA PRO A 113 -3.84 1.82 5.28
C PRO A 113 -4.83 0.85 5.92
N ILE A 114 -4.70 -0.44 5.59
CA ILE A 114 -5.50 -1.45 6.28
C ILE A 114 -4.95 -1.57 7.68
N THR A 115 -5.77 -1.19 8.65
CA THR A 115 -5.50 -1.49 10.05
C THR A 115 -6.37 -2.68 10.44
N TYR A 116 -5.73 -3.76 10.82
CA TYR A 116 -6.41 -4.89 11.44
C TYR A 116 -6.59 -4.61 12.93
N LYS A 117 -7.69 -5.09 13.50
CA LYS A 117 -7.89 -5.02 14.96
C LYS A 117 -6.99 -6.05 15.63
N ASP A 118 -6.62 -5.78 16.89
CA ASP A 118 -5.96 -6.80 17.70
C ASP A 118 -6.81 -8.07 17.81
N ASN A 119 -6.11 -9.20 17.91
CA ASN A 119 -6.63 -10.56 17.88
C ASN A 119 -7.29 -10.97 16.55
N THR A 120 -7.11 -10.20 15.47
CA THR A 120 -7.50 -10.67 14.13
C THR A 120 -6.55 -11.77 13.67
N LEU A 121 -7.11 -12.89 13.22
CA LEU A 121 -6.36 -13.99 12.62
C LEU A 121 -6.25 -13.78 11.11
N LEU A 122 -5.02 -13.77 10.63
CA LEU A 122 -4.69 -13.64 9.21
C LEU A 122 -4.07 -14.94 8.72
N LYS A 123 -4.41 -15.41 7.53
CA LYS A 123 -3.76 -16.55 6.90
C LYS A 123 -3.10 -16.12 5.60
N ASP A 124 -1.81 -16.38 5.50
CA ASP A 124 -1.07 -16.16 4.26
C ASP A 124 -1.44 -17.28 3.26
N GLU A 125 -1.89 -16.89 2.07
CA GLU A 125 -2.27 -17.81 1.00
C GLU A 125 -1.05 -18.48 0.35
N ASP A 126 0.12 -17.83 0.40
CA ASP A 126 1.32 -18.27 -0.32
C ASP A 126 2.03 -19.41 0.44
N ASN A 127 2.07 -19.35 1.78
CA ASN A 127 2.74 -20.35 2.63
C ASN A 127 1.81 -21.05 3.64
N GLY A 128 0.53 -20.65 3.70
CA GLY A 128 -0.46 -21.22 4.61
C GLY A 128 -0.32 -20.83 6.08
N ARG A 129 0.67 -20.00 6.45
CA ARG A 129 0.94 -19.63 7.85
C ARG A 129 -0.16 -18.73 8.39
N ILE A 130 -0.46 -18.91 9.68
CA ILE A 130 -1.44 -18.10 10.39
C ILE A 130 -0.70 -17.08 11.25
N TYR A 131 -1.18 -15.84 11.22
CA TYR A 131 -0.68 -14.71 11.97
C TYR A 131 -1.79 -14.19 12.88
N VAL A 132 -1.43 -13.71 14.06
CA VAL A 132 -2.31 -12.98 14.96
C VAL A 132 -1.84 -11.55 15.08
N ILE A 133 -2.76 -10.60 14.93
CA ILE A 133 -2.45 -9.19 15.17
C ILE A 133 -2.43 -8.94 16.67
N ARG A 134 -1.30 -8.46 17.20
CA ARG A 134 -1.19 -7.98 18.59
C ARG A 134 -0.54 -6.61 18.56
N ASN A 135 -1.13 -5.63 19.22
CA ASN A 135 -0.68 -4.24 19.20
C ASN A 135 -0.43 -3.70 17.77
N GLY A 136 -1.27 -4.10 16.82
CA GLY A 136 -1.12 -3.73 15.40
C GLY A 136 0.01 -4.42 14.62
N ILE A 137 0.79 -5.30 15.25
CA ILE A 137 1.87 -6.08 14.62
C ILE A 137 1.39 -7.51 14.37
N ALA A 138 1.73 -8.07 13.21
CA ALA A 138 1.43 -9.46 12.89
C ALA A 138 2.48 -10.40 13.49
N TYR A 139 2.06 -11.29 14.37
CA TYR A 139 2.90 -12.33 14.96
C TYR A 139 2.54 -13.68 14.36
N VAL A 140 3.54 -14.45 13.92
CA VAL A 140 3.34 -15.83 13.47
C VAL A 140 2.79 -16.65 14.63
N LEU A 141 1.73 -17.40 14.36
CA LEU A 141 1.14 -18.31 15.33
C LEU A 141 1.86 -19.68 15.23
N PRO A 142 2.33 -20.25 16.35
CA PRO A 142 2.98 -21.55 16.33
C PRO A 142 2.01 -22.67 15.93
N ASP A 143 2.54 -23.74 15.31
CA ASP A 143 1.75 -24.79 14.65
C ASP A 143 0.75 -25.49 15.59
N ASN A 144 1.09 -25.63 16.86
CA ASN A 144 0.23 -26.21 17.89
C ASN A 144 -1.04 -25.37 18.15
N GLU A 145 -0.93 -24.05 18.13
CA GLU A 145 -2.05 -23.12 18.28
C GLU A 145 -2.84 -23.01 16.97
N ALA A 146 -2.16 -22.99 15.83
CA ALA A 146 -2.77 -22.99 14.51
C ALA A 146 -3.64 -24.24 14.25
N GLN A 147 -3.21 -25.41 14.72
CA GLN A 147 -3.95 -26.66 14.60
C GLN A 147 -5.22 -26.66 15.46
N ARG A 148 -5.18 -26.03 16.64
CA ARG A 148 -6.37 -25.82 17.49
C ARG A 148 -7.36 -24.85 16.86
N LEU A 149 -6.88 -23.82 16.18
CA LEU A 149 -7.73 -22.88 15.45
C LEU A 149 -8.43 -23.50 14.25
N SER A 150 -7.78 -24.44 13.56
CA SER A 150 -8.37 -25.17 12.44
C SER A 150 -9.57 -26.05 12.85
N ALA A 151 -9.69 -26.39 14.14
CA ALA A 151 -10.81 -27.14 14.71
C ALA A 151 -11.93 -26.24 15.28
N SER A 152 -11.77 -24.92 15.21
CA SER A 152 -12.71 -23.94 15.74
C SER A 152 -13.31 -23.08 14.62
N ASP A 153 -14.55 -22.64 14.77
CA ASP A 153 -15.24 -21.69 13.84
C ASP A 153 -14.68 -20.25 13.94
N ASN A 154 -13.37 -20.12 14.10
CA ASN A 154 -12.72 -18.83 14.17
C ASN A 154 -12.63 -18.20 12.78
N LYS A 155 -13.06 -16.94 12.68
CA LYS A 155 -13.03 -16.19 11.42
C LYS A 155 -11.60 -15.81 11.06
N ILE A 156 -11.00 -16.59 10.15
CA ILE A 156 -9.67 -16.33 9.59
C ILE A 156 -9.81 -15.49 8.32
N THR A 157 -9.04 -14.41 8.22
CA THR A 157 -9.02 -13.55 7.01
C THR A 157 -7.79 -13.89 6.18
N SER A 158 -7.94 -14.27 4.91
CA SER A 158 -6.80 -14.57 4.06
C SER A 158 -6.16 -13.29 3.48
N PHE A 159 -4.85 -13.33 3.25
CA PHE A 159 -4.10 -12.29 2.57
C PHE A 159 -2.96 -12.92 1.74
N SER A 160 -2.49 -12.22 0.71
CA SER A 160 -1.26 -12.56 -0.02
C SER A 160 -0.14 -11.63 0.43
N GLY A 161 1.09 -12.16 0.56
CA GLY A 161 2.24 -11.46 1.13
C GLY A 161 2.57 -10.10 0.47
N SER A 162 2.12 -9.89 -0.78
CA SER A 162 2.22 -8.62 -1.51
C SER A 162 1.42 -7.44 -0.89
N GLN A 163 0.51 -7.72 0.06
CA GLN A 163 -0.41 -6.73 0.62
C GLN A 163 -0.01 -6.20 2.00
N MET A 164 1.05 -6.72 2.62
CA MET A 164 1.45 -6.35 3.98
C MET A 164 2.97 -6.17 4.08
N SER A 165 3.40 -5.00 4.56
CA SER A 165 4.78 -4.83 5.03
C SER A 165 4.89 -5.53 6.38
N ILE A 166 5.33 -6.78 6.36
CA ILE A 166 5.59 -7.55 7.58
C ILE A 166 6.97 -7.13 8.07
N GLN A 167 7.01 -6.33 9.14
CA GLN A 167 8.22 -6.21 9.95
C GLN A 167 8.21 -7.37 10.94
N ASP A 168 9.12 -8.32 10.74
CA ASP A 168 9.38 -9.43 11.64
C ASP A 168 10.00 -8.86 12.94
N ALA A 169 9.15 -8.34 13.84
CA ALA A 169 9.56 -7.91 15.17
C ALA A 169 9.57 -9.15 16.08
N GLY A 170 10.67 -9.89 15.99
CA GLY A 170 10.82 -11.24 16.53
C GLY A 170 10.93 -11.35 18.06
N ILE A 171 10.90 -12.61 18.50
CA ILE A 171 11.71 -13.10 19.62
C ILE A 171 12.25 -14.46 19.19
N THR A 172 13.39 -14.48 18.52
CA THR A 172 14.27 -15.64 18.52
C THR A 172 15.45 -15.29 19.43
N PRO A 173 15.57 -15.89 20.64
CA PRO A 173 16.87 -15.92 21.28
C PRO A 173 17.75 -16.69 20.31
N VAL A 174 18.72 -16.02 19.68
CA VAL A 174 19.67 -16.65 18.76
C VAL A 174 20.26 -17.88 19.44
N PRO A 175 19.89 -19.11 19.04
CA PRO A 175 20.72 -20.25 19.35
C PRO A 175 21.75 -20.28 18.22
N LEU A 176 23.02 -20.34 18.62
CA LEU A 176 24.07 -20.82 17.74
C LEU A 176 23.56 -22.06 16.99
N ASN A 177 23.86 -22.11 15.70
CA ASN A 177 23.79 -23.24 14.78
C ASN A 177 22.49 -23.48 13.95
N THR A 178 22.75 -23.38 12.65
CA THR A 178 22.32 -24.22 11.52
C THR A 178 21.19 -23.75 10.58
N SER A 179 21.67 -23.47 9.36
CA SER A 179 21.05 -23.54 8.03
C SER A 179 19.90 -22.60 7.69
N PHE A 180 20.27 -21.42 7.17
CA PHE A 180 19.48 -20.71 6.17
C PHE A 180 20.15 -20.90 4.80
N ASN A 181 19.41 -21.47 3.85
CA ASN A 181 19.83 -21.51 2.45
C ASN A 181 19.12 -20.37 1.71
N ASP A 182 19.94 -19.42 1.26
CA ASP A 182 19.90 -18.62 0.05
C ASP A 182 18.60 -17.92 -0.38
N SER A 183 18.59 -16.58 -0.28
CA SER A 183 18.28 -15.66 -1.41
C SER A 183 18.53 -14.17 -1.09
N PHE A 184 19.52 -13.84 -0.25
CA PHE A 184 20.13 -12.50 -0.21
C PHE A 184 21.65 -12.67 -0.10
N SER A 185 22.28 -13.03 -1.21
CA SER A 185 23.74 -13.23 -1.32
C SER A 185 24.50 -11.91 -1.36
N ASN A 186 24.55 -11.22 -0.22
CA ASN A 186 25.70 -10.41 0.16
C ASN A 186 25.80 -10.52 1.68
N GLY A 187 26.25 -11.70 2.12
CA GLY A 187 26.42 -12.01 3.53
C GLY A 187 27.31 -10.95 4.18
N ILE A 188 26.84 -10.39 5.29
CA ILE A 188 27.70 -9.62 6.19
C ILE A 188 28.75 -10.61 6.70
N THR A 189 29.91 -10.62 6.06
CA THR A 189 31.06 -11.36 6.57
C THR A 189 31.55 -10.62 7.81
N VAL A 190 31.77 -11.33 8.91
CA VAL A 190 32.27 -10.76 10.16
C VAL A 190 33.71 -11.21 10.32
N ASN A 191 34.61 -10.30 10.71
CA ASN A 191 35.98 -10.66 11.01
C ASN A 191 35.98 -11.44 12.33
N PRO A 192 36.33 -12.73 12.36
CA PRO A 192 36.29 -13.52 13.59
C PRO A 192 37.35 -13.10 14.62
N ALA A 193 38.39 -12.33 14.22
CA ALA A 193 39.36 -11.80 15.17
C ALA A 193 38.81 -10.59 15.95
N SER A 194 37.96 -9.77 15.32
CA SER A 194 37.44 -8.52 15.93
C SER A 194 35.94 -8.54 16.24
N GLY A 195 35.20 -9.49 15.69
CA GLY A 195 33.73 -9.55 15.78
C GLY A 195 33.02 -8.46 14.95
N MET A 196 33.77 -7.73 14.11
CA MET A 196 33.24 -6.57 13.39
C MET A 196 32.81 -6.92 11.95
N PRO A 197 31.77 -6.27 11.41
CA PRO A 197 31.36 -6.45 10.01
C PRO A 197 32.50 -6.09 9.05
N MET A 198 32.65 -6.89 8.00
CA MET A 198 33.63 -6.72 6.93
C MET A 198 32.97 -6.22 5.65
N VAL A 199 33.67 -5.33 4.96
CA VAL A 199 33.34 -4.90 3.60
C VAL A 199 34.23 -5.66 2.63
N GLY A 200 33.62 -6.41 1.70
CA GLY A 200 34.35 -7.19 0.67
C GLY A 200 34.48 -8.69 0.93
N GLY A 201 33.78 -9.24 1.94
CA GLY A 201 33.75 -10.69 2.16
C GLY A 201 34.95 -11.25 2.95
N ILE A 202 35.26 -12.54 2.74
CA ILE A 202 36.31 -13.35 3.42
C ILE A 202 37.76 -12.88 3.10
N SER A 203 37.90 -11.73 2.44
CA SER A 203 39.17 -11.08 2.12
C SER A 203 39.07 -9.55 2.20
N GLY A 204 38.01 -9.07 2.87
CA GLY A 204 37.72 -7.67 3.06
C GLY A 204 38.42 -7.06 4.27
N LEU A 205 38.09 -5.79 4.53
CA LEU A 205 38.50 -5.08 5.73
C LEU A 205 37.30 -4.90 6.66
N ASP A 206 37.53 -5.06 7.96
CA ASP A 206 36.55 -4.63 8.95
C ASP A 206 36.48 -3.10 9.05
N ILE A 207 35.51 -2.58 9.82
CA ILE A 207 35.31 -1.13 9.97
C ILE A 207 36.52 -0.40 10.60
N HIS A 208 37.44 -1.14 11.22
CA HIS A 208 38.67 -0.60 11.80
C HIS A 208 39.88 -0.80 10.86
N GLY A 209 39.66 -1.33 9.65
CA GLY A 209 40.69 -1.56 8.66
C GLY A 209 41.49 -2.85 8.86
N ASN A 210 41.05 -3.77 9.73
CA ASN A 210 41.73 -5.06 9.89
C ASN A 210 41.26 -6.04 8.83
N SER A 211 42.19 -6.69 8.15
CA SER A 211 41.89 -7.76 7.21
C SER A 211 41.69 -9.10 7.90
N TRP A 212 40.91 -9.97 7.27
CA TRP A 212 40.83 -11.37 7.63
C TRP A 212 40.84 -12.23 6.36
N GLY A 213 41.52 -13.38 6.40
CA GLY A 213 41.63 -14.30 5.26
C GLY A 213 42.66 -13.92 4.18
N THR A 214 43.35 -12.77 4.30
CA THR A 214 44.42 -12.36 3.36
C THR A 214 45.74 -12.10 4.08
N ASN A 215 46.84 -12.63 3.55
CA ASN A 215 48.20 -12.26 3.94
C ASN A 215 48.74 -11.24 2.93
N PHE A 216 48.76 -9.94 3.27
CA PHE A 216 49.25 -8.88 2.38
C PHE A 216 50.74 -9.01 2.01
N ASN A 217 51.49 -9.86 2.72
CA ASN A 217 52.93 -10.04 2.52
C ASN A 217 53.33 -11.28 1.69
N GLU A 218 52.37 -12.07 1.19
CA GLU A 218 52.68 -13.21 0.30
C GLU A 218 52.05 -13.03 -1.09
N PRO A 219 52.84 -12.86 -2.16
CA PRO A 219 52.33 -12.67 -3.52
C PRO A 219 51.73 -13.94 -4.15
N SER A 220 51.74 -15.08 -3.45
CA SER A 220 51.19 -16.35 -3.93
C SER A 220 49.86 -16.64 -3.24
N ASN A 221 48.78 -16.21 -3.90
CA ASN A 221 47.39 -16.46 -3.53
C ASN A 221 47.10 -17.98 -3.59
N THR A 222 47.37 -18.70 -2.50
CA THR A 222 46.94 -20.09 -2.34
C THR A 222 45.84 -20.11 -1.30
N TYR A 223 44.60 -19.89 -1.75
CA TYR A 223 43.43 -20.26 -0.98
C TYR A 223 43.52 -21.78 -0.74
N ASP A 224 43.78 -22.18 0.51
CA ASP A 224 43.82 -23.59 0.92
C ASP A 224 42.42 -24.01 1.43
N PRO A 225 41.63 -24.74 0.63
CA PRO A 225 40.29 -25.17 1.01
C PRO A 225 40.27 -26.22 2.13
N ASN A 226 41.43 -26.75 2.57
CA ASN A 226 41.51 -27.74 3.66
C ASN A 226 41.83 -27.12 5.03
N ARG A 227 42.08 -25.80 5.10
CA ARG A 227 42.14 -25.09 6.37
C ARG A 227 40.71 -24.88 6.87
N GLY A 228 40.17 -25.88 7.55
CA GLY A 228 38.84 -25.81 8.16
C GLY A 228 38.75 -24.63 9.12
N TYR A 229 38.10 -23.56 8.67
CA TYR A 229 37.68 -22.40 9.46
C TYR A 229 36.16 -22.34 9.48
#